data_AF-A0A8T2RG64-F1
#
_entry.id   AF-A0A8T2RG64-F1
#
_cell.length_a   1.000
_cell.length_b   1.000
_cell.length_c   1.000
_cell.angle_alpha   90.00
_cell.angle_beta   90.00
_cell.angle_gamma   90.00
#
_symmetry.space_group_name_H-M   'P 1'
#
loop_
_entity.id
_entity.type
_entity.pdbx_description
1 polymer ?
#
loop_
_entity_poly.entity_id
_entity_poly.type
_entity_poly.pdbx_seq_one_letter_code
_entity_poly.pdbx_strand_id
1 'polypeptide(L)'
;MGGAVALLIHRRQPNDWNGAVLVSPMVKIAEELKPSSIMISILSKFSTFFPTWKIVPIREIIETGFKDPLKRQEMRSNPYTYQEKPRLRTGLEMLNASLDLEERLSEVTVPFMVLHGEADVVTDIEISKSLHDAANSFDKTLKTYPGMWHSLLFGETEDNIDLVMSDVVLWLNKRSPSTDSSGSSSPTLFTQSHLSLINQHPKKVEIYSL
;
A
#
# COMPACT_ATOMS: atom_id res chain seq x y z
N MET A 1 1.81 4.89 1.09
CA MET A 1 2.79 5.21 0.02
C MET A 1 3.15 4.03 -0.88
N GLY A 2 3.41 2.82 -0.37
CA GLY A 2 3.83 1.68 -1.20
C GLY A 2 2.88 1.34 -2.35
N GLY A 3 1.56 1.38 -2.11
CA GLY A 3 0.57 1.18 -3.18
C GLY A 3 0.66 2.19 -4.34
N ALA A 4 1.05 3.44 -4.06
CA ALA A 4 1.29 4.44 -5.11
C ALA A 4 2.46 4.03 -6.00
N VAL A 5 3.56 3.57 -5.37
CA VAL A 5 4.75 3.08 -6.07
C VAL A 5 4.40 1.88 -6.93
N ALA A 6 3.65 0.91 -6.40
CA ALA A 6 3.17 -0.26 -7.12
C ALA A 6 2.42 0.12 -8.42
N LEU A 7 1.48 1.06 -8.32
CA LEU A 7 0.71 1.52 -9.47
C LEU A 7 1.56 2.33 -10.45
N LEU A 8 2.50 3.16 -9.98
CA LEU A 8 3.43 3.88 -10.85
C LEU A 8 4.40 2.94 -11.58
N ILE A 9 4.76 1.81 -10.98
CA ILE A 9 5.53 0.75 -11.62
C ILE A 9 4.69 0.05 -12.68
N HIS A 10 3.47 -0.37 -12.34
CA HIS A 10 2.52 -0.96 -13.30
C HIS A 10 2.33 -0.05 -14.52
N ARG A 11 2.13 1.26 -14.32
CA ARG A 11 1.96 2.21 -15.43
C ARG A 11 3.20 2.31 -16.34
N ARG A 12 4.41 2.11 -15.80
CA ARG A 12 5.64 2.02 -16.61
C ARG A 12 5.82 0.67 -17.28
N GLN A 13 5.20 -0.38 -16.75
CA GLN A 13 5.38 -1.78 -17.13
C GLN A 13 4.03 -2.51 -17.18
N PRO A 14 3.09 -2.10 -18.05
CA PRO A 14 1.68 -2.51 -17.94
C PRO A 14 1.42 -4.00 -18.16
N ASN A 15 2.40 -4.74 -18.70
CA ASN A 15 2.26 -6.16 -19.06
C ASN A 15 3.17 -7.10 -18.24
N ASP A 16 3.97 -6.56 -17.31
CA ASP A 16 5.02 -7.33 -16.62
C ASP A 16 4.56 -7.95 -15.28
N TRP A 17 3.37 -7.56 -14.80
CA TRP A 17 2.85 -7.92 -13.48
C TRP A 17 1.60 -8.79 -13.58
N ASN A 18 1.49 -9.81 -12.73
CA ASN A 18 0.31 -10.68 -12.69
C ASN A 18 -0.77 -10.21 -11.73
N GLY A 19 -0.40 -9.38 -10.77
CA GLY A 19 -1.30 -8.95 -9.72
C GLY A 19 -0.65 -7.93 -8.80
N ALA A 20 -1.48 -7.12 -8.13
CA ALA A 20 -1.05 -6.22 -7.07
C ALA A 20 -1.95 -6.38 -5.84
N VAL A 21 -1.32 -6.46 -4.66
CA VAL A 21 -2.02 -6.36 -3.37
C VAL A 21 -1.71 -4.99 -2.78
N LEU A 22 -2.75 -4.17 -2.66
CA LEU A 22 -2.68 -2.77 -2.29
C LEU A 22 -3.32 -2.58 -0.92
N VAL A 23 -2.50 -2.35 0.11
CA VAL A 23 -2.97 -2.14 1.49
C VAL A 23 -3.01 -0.65 1.78
N SER A 24 -4.20 -0.13 2.12
CA SER A 24 -4.47 1.30 2.37
C SER A 24 -3.68 2.23 1.42
N PRO A 25 -3.86 2.10 0.09
CA PRO A 25 -3.00 2.74 -0.88
C PRO A 25 -3.24 4.25 -0.96
N MET A 26 -2.14 5.01 -1.07
CA MET A 26 -2.18 6.47 -1.23
C MET A 26 -2.19 6.84 -2.71
N VAL A 27 -3.36 6.80 -3.35
CA VAL A 27 -3.50 6.99 -4.82
C VAL A 27 -4.36 8.19 -5.21
N LYS A 28 -4.87 8.88 -4.20
CA LYS A 28 -5.59 10.16 -4.24
C LYS A 28 -5.36 10.84 -2.89
N ILE A 29 -5.69 12.12 -2.80
CA ILE A 29 -5.71 12.87 -1.54
C ILE A 29 -7.17 13.18 -1.20
N ALA A 30 -7.56 13.02 0.06
CA ALA A 30 -8.88 13.43 0.52
C ALA A 30 -9.10 14.91 0.18
N GLU A 31 -10.27 15.28 -0.35
CA GLU A 31 -10.54 16.64 -0.86
C GLU A 31 -10.31 17.71 0.22
N GLU A 32 -10.63 17.39 1.48
CA GLU A 32 -10.40 18.24 2.65
C GLU A 32 -8.91 18.47 2.99
N LEU A 33 -8.03 17.57 2.55
CA LEU A 33 -6.58 17.64 2.78
C LEU A 33 -5.81 18.19 1.56
N LYS A 34 -6.46 18.36 0.41
CA LYS A 34 -5.82 18.87 -0.80
C LYS A 34 -5.42 20.34 -0.62
N PRO A 35 -4.12 20.69 -0.71
CA PRO A 35 -3.71 22.09 -0.67
C PRO A 35 -4.21 22.82 -1.92
N SER A 36 -4.51 24.12 -1.79
CA SER A 36 -4.88 24.94 -2.95
C SER A 36 -3.73 25.04 -3.96
N SER A 37 -4.02 25.17 -5.25
CA SER A 37 -3.00 25.23 -6.32
C SER A 37 -1.96 26.34 -6.11
N ILE A 38 -2.38 27.45 -5.49
CA ILE A 38 -1.49 28.56 -5.10
C ILE A 38 -0.50 28.09 -4.02
N MET A 39 -0.99 27.39 -2.99
CA MET A 39 -0.15 26.83 -1.94
C MET A 39 0.86 25.83 -2.52
N ILE A 40 0.42 24.93 -3.41
CA ILE A 40 1.31 23.98 -4.09
C ILE A 40 2.41 24.71 -4.86
N SER A 41 2.07 25.78 -5.57
CA SER A 41 3.04 26.60 -6.33
C SER A 41 4.07 27.28 -5.43
N ILE A 42 3.63 27.83 -4.28
CA ILE A 42 4.52 28.44 -3.28
C ILE A 42 5.44 27.38 -2.68
N LEU A 43 4.89 26.26 -2.21
CA LEU A 43 5.64 25.15 -1.62
C LEU A 43 6.63 24.55 -2.62
N SER A 44 6.28 24.48 -3.90
CA SER A 44 7.17 24.00 -4.97
C SER A 44 8.39 24.89 -5.13
N LYS A 45 8.20 26.21 -5.22
CA LYS A 45 9.31 27.17 -5.28
C LYS A 45 10.15 27.12 -4.00
N PHE A 46 9.50 27.10 -2.84
CA PHE A 46 10.17 27.04 -1.54
C PHE A 46 10.99 25.75 -1.37
N SER A 47 10.49 24.62 -1.88
CA SER A 47 11.19 23.32 -1.86
C SER A 47 12.49 23.31 -2.66
N THR A 48 12.67 24.25 -3.60
CA THR A 48 13.91 24.38 -4.37
C THR A 48 15.04 24.93 -3.51
N PHE A 49 14.72 25.81 -2.56
CA PHE A 49 15.70 26.43 -1.66
C PHE A 49 15.88 25.65 -0.35
N PHE A 50 14.78 25.08 0.17
CA PHE A 50 14.78 24.40 1.47
C PHE A 50 14.20 22.98 1.40
N PRO A 51 14.72 22.09 0.53
CA PRO A 51 14.12 20.77 0.27
C PRO A 51 14.11 19.85 1.50
N THR A 52 15.03 20.05 2.43
CA THR A 52 15.27 19.18 3.59
C THR A 52 14.53 19.62 4.86
N TRP A 53 13.83 20.75 4.83
CA TRP A 53 13.12 21.26 5.99
C TRP A 53 11.95 20.36 6.38
N LYS A 54 11.87 19.99 7.66
CA LYS A 54 10.89 19.04 8.21
C LYS A 54 9.62 19.77 8.66
N ILE A 55 8.98 20.45 7.73
CA ILE A 55 7.87 21.37 8.00
C ILE A 55 6.51 20.88 7.51
N VAL A 56 6.46 19.72 6.85
CA VAL A 56 5.20 19.17 6.33
C VAL A 56 4.30 18.79 7.51
N PRO A 57 3.11 19.41 7.65
CA PRO A 57 2.20 19.08 8.73
C PRO A 57 1.51 17.75 8.41
N ILE A 58 1.86 16.71 9.16
CA ILE A 58 1.16 15.43 9.14
C ILE A 58 0.76 15.05 10.56
N ARG A 59 -0.32 14.27 10.68
CA ARG A 59 -0.64 13.58 11.93
C ARG A 59 0.47 12.58 12.24
N GLU A 60 0.66 12.27 13.52
CA GLU A 60 1.64 11.27 13.92
C GLU A 60 1.17 9.89 13.46
N ILE A 61 1.77 9.37 12.38
CA ILE A 61 1.32 8.14 11.70
C ILE A 61 1.31 6.95 12.65
N ILE A 62 2.26 6.86 13.58
CA ILE A 62 2.29 5.75 14.55
C ILE A 62 1.04 5.79 15.44
N GLU A 63 0.63 6.97 15.91
CA GLU A 63 -0.55 7.09 16.76
C GLU A 63 -1.87 6.94 16.01
N THR A 64 -1.94 7.36 14.75
CA THR A 64 -3.18 7.33 13.98
C THR A 64 -3.35 6.11 13.09
N GLY A 65 -2.25 5.44 12.75
CA GLY A 65 -2.22 4.34 11.79
C GLY A 65 -2.16 2.96 12.44
N PHE A 66 -1.80 2.86 13.72
CA PHE A 66 -1.67 1.60 14.45
C PHE A 66 -2.68 1.59 15.58
N LYS A 67 -3.54 0.59 15.62
CA LYS A 67 -4.60 0.46 16.63
C LYS A 67 -4.08 -0.17 17.92
N ASP A 68 -3.24 -1.19 17.83
CA ASP A 68 -2.67 -1.89 18.99
C ASP A 68 -1.55 -1.05 19.65
N PRO A 69 -1.69 -0.71 20.95
CA PRO A 69 -0.66 0.02 21.69
C PRO A 69 0.72 -0.68 21.74
N LEU A 70 0.76 -2.01 21.77
CA LEU A 70 2.03 -2.76 21.77
C LEU A 70 2.75 -2.59 20.43
N LYS A 71 2.01 -2.62 19.32
CA LYS A 71 2.56 -2.38 17.97
C LYS A 71 3.05 -0.94 17.81
N ARG A 72 2.38 0.05 18.44
CA ARG A 72 2.89 1.43 18.50
C ARG A 72 4.23 1.51 19.24
N GLN A 73 4.35 0.83 20.39
CA GLN A 73 5.58 0.81 21.16
C GLN A 73 6.72 0.16 20.36
N GLU A 74 6.43 -0.97 19.71
CA GLU A 74 7.38 -1.64 18.81
C GLU A 74 7.87 -0.69 17.72
N MET A 75 6.94 -0.02 17.02
CA MET A 75 7.27 0.91 15.94
C MET A 75 8.09 2.12 16.41
N ARG A 76 7.81 2.65 17.61
CA ARG A 76 8.59 3.73 18.23
C ARG A 76 9.99 3.29 18.67
N SER A 77 10.14 2.03 19.05
CA SER A 77 11.43 1.47 19.45
C SER A 77 12.33 1.08 18.27
N ASN A 78 11.75 0.97 17.07
CA ASN A 78 12.47 0.54 15.87
C ASN A 78 13.45 1.63 15.38
N PRO A 79 14.79 1.39 15.39
CA PRO A 79 15.78 2.37 14.97
C PRO A 79 15.76 2.66 13.46
N TYR A 80 15.08 1.83 12.66
CA TYR A 80 14.94 1.99 11.22
C TYR A 80 13.71 2.82 10.82
N THR A 81 12.84 3.15 11.78
CA THR A 81 11.65 3.97 11.52
C THR A 81 12.00 5.46 11.55
N TYR A 82 11.71 6.17 10.46
CA TYR A 82 11.82 7.63 10.44
C TYR A 82 10.62 8.25 11.19
N GLN A 83 10.89 8.87 12.33
CA GLN A 83 9.84 9.40 13.23
C GLN A 83 9.63 10.92 13.13
N GLU A 84 10.50 11.62 12.39
CA GLU A 84 10.37 13.06 12.25
C GLU A 84 9.33 13.43 11.19
N LYS A 85 8.99 14.72 11.12
CA LYS A 85 8.12 15.21 10.05
C LYS A 85 8.75 14.96 8.67
N PRO A 86 7.94 14.68 7.63
CA PRO A 86 8.44 14.57 6.27
C PRO A 86 9.17 15.86 5.87
N ARG A 87 10.25 15.67 5.11
CA ARG A 87 10.95 16.79 4.49
C ARG A 87 10.06 17.41 3.42
N LEU A 88 10.17 18.72 3.23
CA LEU A 88 9.34 19.48 2.31
C LEU A 88 9.32 18.88 0.90
N ARG A 89 10.50 18.54 0.36
CA ARG A 89 10.57 17.93 -0.98
C ARG A 89 9.88 16.58 -1.01
N THR A 90 10.04 15.74 0.01
CA THR A 90 9.35 14.45 0.12
C THR A 90 7.83 14.63 0.15
N GLY A 91 7.33 15.58 0.96
CA GLY A 91 5.90 15.93 0.99
C GLY A 91 5.36 16.34 -0.38
N LEU A 92 6.13 17.15 -1.11
CA LEU A 92 5.76 17.58 -2.45
C LEU A 92 5.75 16.43 -3.46
N GLU A 93 6.73 15.54 -3.46
CA GLU A 93 6.75 14.39 -4.36
C GLU A 93 5.61 13.40 -4.03
N MET A 94 5.27 13.23 -2.76
CA MET A 94 4.10 12.45 -2.32
C MET A 94 2.80 13.06 -2.85
N LEU A 95 2.64 14.37 -2.72
CA LEU A 95 1.50 15.12 -3.26
C LEU A 95 1.40 14.96 -4.79
N ASN A 96 2.51 15.20 -5.49
CA ASN A 96 2.56 15.08 -6.95
C ASN A 96 2.21 13.67 -7.40
N ALA A 97 2.79 12.63 -6.77
CA ALA A 97 2.48 11.24 -7.09
C ALA A 97 0.99 10.89 -6.92
N SER A 98 0.34 11.41 -5.87
CA SER A 98 -1.10 11.18 -5.67
C SER A 98 -1.97 11.90 -6.70
N LEU A 99 -1.67 13.17 -7.02
CA LEU A 99 -2.42 13.92 -8.04
C LEU A 99 -2.27 13.26 -9.42
N ASP A 100 -1.04 12.87 -9.73
CA ASP A 100 -0.64 12.20 -10.96
C ASP A 100 -1.33 10.84 -11.18
N LEU A 101 -1.54 10.08 -10.09
CA LEU A 101 -2.28 8.82 -10.09
C LEU A 101 -3.79 9.05 -10.13
N GLU A 102 -4.31 10.04 -9.38
CA GLU A 102 -5.73 10.36 -9.32
C GLU A 102 -6.31 10.66 -10.71
N GLU A 103 -5.59 11.42 -11.54
CA GLU A 103 -6.00 11.73 -12.92
C GLU A 103 -6.00 10.51 -13.85
N ARG A 104 -5.36 9.41 -13.44
CA ARG A 104 -5.00 8.28 -14.32
C ARG A 104 -5.32 6.92 -13.72
N LEU A 105 -6.27 6.88 -12.77
CA LEU A 105 -6.73 5.62 -12.17
C LEU A 105 -7.26 4.65 -13.22
N SER A 106 -7.86 5.14 -14.31
CA SER A 106 -8.34 4.34 -15.43
C SER A 106 -7.24 3.65 -16.25
N GLU A 107 -5.98 4.06 -16.12
CA GLU A 107 -4.83 3.37 -16.72
C GLU A 107 -4.44 2.09 -15.96
N VAL A 108 -5.01 1.86 -14.77
CA VAL A 108 -4.74 0.66 -13.98
C VAL A 108 -5.50 -0.53 -14.57
N THR A 109 -4.76 -1.46 -15.15
CA THR A 109 -5.26 -2.65 -15.85
C THR A 109 -4.79 -3.98 -15.23
N VAL A 110 -3.77 -3.95 -14.37
CA VAL A 110 -3.30 -5.15 -13.64
C VAL A 110 -4.40 -5.72 -12.77
N PRO A 111 -4.54 -7.05 -12.63
CA PRO A 111 -5.38 -7.62 -11.59
C PRO A 111 -4.99 -7.09 -10.20
N PHE A 112 -5.94 -6.72 -9.35
CA PHE A 112 -5.57 -6.23 -8.02
C PHE A 112 -6.59 -6.52 -6.92
N MET A 113 -6.08 -6.56 -5.68
CA MET A 113 -6.87 -6.48 -4.46
C MET A 113 -6.50 -5.22 -3.71
N VAL A 114 -7.50 -4.44 -3.31
CA VAL A 114 -7.37 -3.36 -2.36
C VAL A 114 -7.92 -3.80 -1.01
N LEU A 115 -7.12 -3.63 0.03
CA LEU A 115 -7.48 -3.84 1.43
C LEU A 115 -7.56 -2.49 2.13
N HIS A 116 -8.64 -2.21 2.86
CA HIS A 116 -8.78 -0.91 3.53
C HIS A 116 -9.52 -1.01 4.87
N GLY A 117 -8.99 -0.40 5.92
CA GLY A 117 -9.65 -0.32 7.23
C GLY A 117 -10.70 0.79 7.25
N GLU A 118 -11.92 0.52 7.69
CA GLU A 118 -13.00 1.54 7.65
C GLU A 118 -12.81 2.68 8.65
N ALA A 119 -11.91 2.52 9.62
CA ALA A 119 -11.52 3.55 10.58
C ALA A 119 -10.12 4.13 10.28
N ASP A 120 -9.60 3.93 9.06
CA ASP A 120 -8.36 4.54 8.59
C ASP A 120 -8.53 6.07 8.47
N VAL A 121 -7.75 6.82 9.25
CA VAL A 121 -7.69 8.29 9.21
C VAL A 121 -6.41 8.83 8.56
N VAL A 122 -5.55 7.94 8.05
CA VAL A 122 -4.30 8.26 7.36
C VAL A 122 -4.55 8.32 5.86
N THR A 123 -5.27 7.33 5.32
CA THR A 123 -5.80 7.35 3.96
C THR A 123 -7.30 7.09 3.99
N ASP A 124 -8.08 7.98 3.39
CA ASP A 124 -9.54 7.84 3.33
C ASP A 124 -9.96 6.63 2.47
N ILE A 125 -10.92 5.85 2.95
CA ILE A 125 -11.50 4.71 2.23
C ILE A 125 -12.10 5.08 0.85
N GLU A 126 -12.59 6.31 0.69
CA GLU A 126 -13.10 6.81 -0.58
C GLU A 126 -12.01 6.85 -1.67
N ILE A 127 -10.73 6.92 -1.29
CA ILE A 127 -9.59 6.80 -2.21
C ILE A 127 -9.54 5.38 -2.80
N SER A 128 -9.70 4.37 -1.94
CA SER A 128 -9.72 2.96 -2.34
C SER A 128 -10.94 2.62 -3.20
N LYS A 129 -12.11 3.18 -2.88
CA LYS A 129 -13.32 3.07 -3.71
C LYS A 129 -13.12 3.73 -5.08
N SER A 130 -12.58 4.94 -5.11
CA SER A 130 -12.29 5.66 -6.35
C SER A 130 -11.35 4.87 -7.28
N LEU A 131 -10.29 4.27 -6.73
CA LEU A 131 -9.39 3.38 -7.48
C LEU A 131 -10.14 2.16 -8.03
N HIS A 132 -10.91 1.48 -7.17
CA HIS A 132 -11.68 0.31 -7.58
C HIS A 132 -12.66 0.65 -8.71
N ASP A 133 -13.36 1.76 -8.63
CA ASP A 133 -14.39 2.11 -9.59
C ASP A 133 -13.79 2.60 -10.92
N ALA A 134 -12.76 3.45 -10.87
CA ALA A 134 -12.17 4.05 -12.06
C ALA A 134 -11.23 3.11 -12.84
N ALA A 135 -10.59 2.13 -12.19
CA ALA A 135 -9.60 1.27 -12.85
C ALA A 135 -10.21 0.38 -13.94
N ASN A 136 -9.52 0.23 -15.06
CA ASN A 136 -9.89 -0.64 -16.18
C ASN A 136 -9.40 -2.10 -16.02
N SER A 137 -9.06 -2.51 -14.79
CA SER A 137 -8.74 -3.90 -14.49
C SER A 137 -10.01 -4.77 -14.57
N PHE A 138 -9.92 -5.89 -15.29
CA PHE A 138 -11.00 -6.88 -15.38
C PHE A 138 -11.13 -7.73 -14.12
N ASP A 139 -10.08 -7.78 -13.30
CA ASP A 139 -10.02 -8.57 -12.08
C ASP A 139 -9.58 -7.68 -10.91
N LYS A 140 -10.57 -7.05 -10.30
CA LYS A 140 -10.38 -6.11 -9.19
C LYS A 140 -11.27 -6.48 -8.01
N THR A 141 -10.72 -6.39 -6.82
CA THR A 141 -11.42 -6.70 -5.56
C THR A 141 -11.17 -5.58 -4.57
N LEU A 142 -12.23 -5.04 -3.96
CA LEU A 142 -12.15 -4.16 -2.80
C LEU A 142 -12.63 -4.94 -1.56
N LYS A 143 -11.77 -5.02 -0.54
CA LYS A 143 -12.09 -5.63 0.75
C LYS A 143 -11.92 -4.59 1.84
N THR A 144 -13.00 -4.33 2.58
CA THR A 144 -13.01 -3.37 3.69
C THR A 144 -13.13 -4.11 5.02
N TYR A 145 -12.55 -3.52 6.06
CA TYR A 145 -12.52 -4.13 7.38
C TYR A 145 -13.08 -3.17 8.44
N PRO A 146 -14.29 -3.42 8.96
CA PRO A 146 -14.95 -2.55 9.93
C PRO A 146 -14.11 -2.30 11.18
N GLY A 147 -13.91 -1.03 11.52
CA GLY A 147 -13.20 -0.60 12.72
C GLY A 147 -11.69 -0.84 12.72
N MET A 148 -11.11 -1.39 11.65
CA MET A 148 -9.65 -1.50 11.48
C MET A 148 -9.07 -0.18 10.94
N TRP A 149 -7.81 0.11 11.28
CA TRP A 149 -7.09 1.34 10.98
C TRP A 149 -6.15 1.13 9.76
N HIS A 150 -5.21 2.05 9.54
CA HIS A 150 -4.33 2.08 8.36
C HIS A 150 -3.42 0.85 8.22
N SER A 151 -2.78 0.44 9.32
CA SER A 151 -1.70 -0.56 9.30
C SER A 151 -2.24 -1.98 9.37
N LEU A 152 -3.05 -2.40 8.39
CA LEU A 152 -3.81 -3.65 8.42
C LEU A 152 -2.97 -4.91 8.63
N LEU A 153 -1.71 -4.93 8.17
CA LEU A 153 -0.85 -6.11 8.22
C LEU A 153 0.02 -6.22 9.49
N PHE A 154 0.08 -5.19 10.34
CA PHE A 154 1.01 -5.19 11.48
C PHE A 154 0.63 -4.28 12.64
N GLY A 155 -0.31 -3.33 12.47
CA GLY A 155 -0.73 -2.40 13.51
C GLY A 155 -2.10 -2.71 14.13
N GLU A 156 -2.69 -3.84 13.80
CA GLU A 156 -3.98 -4.32 14.30
C GLU A 156 -3.79 -5.43 15.36
N THR A 157 -4.89 -5.95 15.93
CA THR A 157 -4.82 -7.14 16.79
C THR A 157 -4.35 -8.35 15.98
N GLU A 158 -3.73 -9.35 16.63
CA GLU A 158 -3.23 -10.55 15.93
C GLU A 158 -4.34 -11.25 15.13
N ASP A 159 -5.53 -11.45 15.70
CA ASP A 159 -6.69 -12.05 14.99
C ASP A 159 -7.08 -11.28 13.71
N ASN A 160 -6.97 -9.95 13.76
CA ASN A 160 -7.29 -9.08 12.65
C ASN A 160 -6.21 -9.14 11.57
N ILE A 161 -4.93 -9.18 11.97
CA ILE A 161 -3.81 -9.37 11.06
C ILE A 161 -3.91 -10.72 10.36
N ASP A 162 -4.20 -11.79 11.10
CA ASP A 162 -4.38 -13.14 10.56
C ASP A 162 -5.54 -13.20 9.56
N LEU A 163 -6.65 -12.51 9.83
CA LEU A 163 -7.76 -12.37 8.90
C LEU A 163 -7.32 -11.70 7.59
N VAL A 164 -6.66 -10.55 7.66
CA VAL A 164 -6.21 -9.81 6.48
C VAL A 164 -5.18 -10.63 5.68
N MET A 165 -4.22 -11.26 6.35
CA MET A 165 -3.22 -12.13 5.72
C MET A 165 -3.87 -13.34 5.04
N SER A 166 -4.86 -13.96 5.68
CA SER A 166 -5.61 -15.07 5.11
C SER A 166 -6.34 -14.66 3.82
N ASP A 167 -7.01 -13.50 3.81
CA ASP A 167 -7.65 -12.95 2.62
C ASP A 167 -6.64 -12.71 1.48
N VAL A 168 -5.45 -12.17 1.79
CA VAL A 168 -4.36 -11.97 0.83
C VAL A 168 -3.89 -13.31 0.26
N VAL A 169 -3.59 -14.29 1.11
CA VAL A 169 -3.13 -15.62 0.68
C VAL A 169 -4.18 -16.31 -0.19
N LEU A 170 -5.46 -16.23 0.18
CA LEU A 170 -6.56 -16.78 -0.62
C LEU A 170 -6.66 -16.09 -1.98
N TRP A 171 -6.48 -14.77 -2.04
CA TRP A 171 -6.48 -14.03 -3.30
C TRP A 171 -5.30 -14.41 -4.20
N LEU A 172 -4.10 -14.59 -3.62
CA LEU A 172 -2.90 -15.01 -4.31
C LEU A 172 -2.98 -16.46 -4.82
N ASN A 173 -3.47 -17.39 -4.00
CA ASN A 173 -3.62 -18.80 -4.36
C ASN A 173 -4.57 -19.00 -5.54
N LYS A 174 -5.64 -18.21 -5.63
CA LYS A 174 -6.56 -18.24 -6.79
C LYS A 174 -5.89 -17.85 -8.11
N ARG A 175 -4.74 -17.17 -8.06
CA ARG A 175 -4.01 -16.62 -9.23
C ARG A 175 -2.64 -17.25 -9.43
N SER A 176 -2.24 -18.13 -8.51
CA SER A 176 -1.03 -18.91 -8.60
C SER A 176 -1.46 -20.34 -8.91
N PRO A 177 -1.35 -20.81 -10.17
CA PRO A 177 -1.67 -22.20 -10.46
C PRO A 177 -0.82 -23.11 -9.57
N SER A 178 -1.45 -24.10 -8.94
CA SER A 178 -0.73 -25.18 -8.29
C SER A 178 0.16 -25.81 -9.37
N THR A 179 1.48 -25.69 -9.19
CA THR A 179 2.40 -26.48 -10.01
C THR A 179 2.29 -27.90 -9.47
N ASP A 180 1.22 -28.61 -9.84
CA ASP A 180 1.05 -30.01 -9.52
C ASP A 180 1.99 -30.83 -10.40
N SER A 181 3.27 -30.78 -10.08
CA SER A 181 4.20 -31.87 -10.39
C SER A 181 3.87 -33.04 -9.47
N SER A 182 3.03 -33.95 -9.97
CA SER A 182 2.99 -35.38 -9.65
C SER A 182 3.12 -35.82 -8.17
N GLY A 183 2.00 -36.26 -7.60
CA GLY A 183 1.94 -37.42 -6.70
C GLY A 183 2.04 -37.17 -5.19
N SER A 184 0.91 -37.38 -4.50
CA SER A 184 0.80 -37.98 -3.16
C SER A 184 1.83 -37.55 -2.08
N SER A 185 1.44 -36.66 -1.17
CA SER A 185 1.44 -36.90 0.29
C SER A 185 0.95 -35.70 1.11
N SER A 186 0.37 -36.02 2.27
CA SER A 186 -0.40 -35.24 3.25
C SER A 186 0.19 -33.89 3.72
N PRO A 187 -0.63 -33.00 4.34
CA PRO A 187 -0.21 -31.63 4.65
C PRO A 187 0.79 -31.62 5.81
N THR A 188 2.00 -31.15 5.55
CA THR A 188 3.04 -30.95 6.57
C THR A 188 3.10 -29.48 6.93
N LEU A 189 3.03 -29.18 8.24
CA LEU A 189 3.21 -27.84 8.81
C LEU A 189 4.51 -27.18 8.29
N PHE A 190 4.40 -25.93 7.84
CA PHE A 190 5.54 -25.12 7.42
C PHE A 190 6.49 -24.87 8.61
N THR A 191 7.71 -25.38 8.51
CA THR A 191 8.88 -24.88 9.26
C THR A 191 9.97 -24.46 8.27
N GLN A 192 10.66 -23.37 8.61
CA GLN A 192 11.68 -22.72 7.79
C GLN A 192 12.80 -23.66 7.37
N SER A 193 13.02 -23.79 6.06
CA SER A 193 14.31 -23.75 5.37
C SER A 193 14.23 -24.51 4.05
N HIS A 194 14.48 -23.83 2.93
CA HIS A 194 15.18 -24.31 1.72
C HIS A 194 14.81 -23.44 0.53
N LEU A 195 15.73 -22.55 0.13
CA LEU A 195 15.72 -21.97 -1.21
C LEU A 195 17.13 -22.07 -1.78
N SER A 196 17.32 -23.03 -2.69
CA SER A 196 18.42 -23.01 -3.65
C SER A 196 17.86 -23.36 -5.04
N LEU A 197 17.84 -22.34 -5.89
CA LEU A 197 17.96 -22.31 -7.36
C LEU A 197 17.00 -23.18 -8.19
N ILE A 198 16.20 -22.51 -9.04
CA ILE A 198 16.14 -22.70 -10.51
C ILE A 198 15.44 -21.48 -11.14
N ASN A 199 15.82 -21.19 -12.38
CA ASN A 199 15.77 -19.91 -13.10
C ASN A 199 14.75 -19.94 -14.27
N GLN A 200 14.49 -18.75 -14.83
CA GLN A 200 13.79 -18.41 -16.09
C GLN A 200 12.31 -17.97 -15.98
N HIS A 201 12.16 -16.66 -15.71
CA HIS A 201 10.96 -15.80 -15.80
C HIS A 201 9.73 -16.16 -14.92
N PRO A 202 9.79 -16.00 -13.58
CA PRO A 202 8.57 -15.79 -12.82
C PRO A 202 8.17 -14.32 -12.96
N LYS A 203 7.04 -14.08 -13.63
CA LYS A 203 6.34 -12.80 -13.54
C LYS A 203 6.09 -12.49 -12.06
N LYS A 204 6.26 -11.22 -11.69
CA LYS A 204 6.37 -10.78 -10.30
C LYS A 204 4.99 -10.53 -9.69
N VAL A 205 4.86 -10.85 -8.41
CA VAL A 205 3.76 -10.40 -7.54
C VAL A 205 4.40 -9.70 -6.35
N GLU A 206 4.06 -8.42 -6.16
CA GLU A 206 4.60 -7.62 -5.06
C GLU A 206 3.46 -7.19 -4.14
N ILE A 207 3.68 -7.36 -2.84
CA ILE A 207 2.81 -6.88 -1.77
C ILE A 207 3.43 -5.59 -1.25
N TYR A 208 2.69 -4.49 -1.30
CA TYR A 208 3.14 -3.20 -0.79
C TYR A 208 2.29 -2.79 0.41
N SER A 209 2.89 -2.85 1.61
CA SER A 209 2.40 -2.19 2.82
C SER A 209 3.51 -1.30 3.37
N LEU A 210 3.16 -0.08 3.76
CA LEU A 210 4.01 0.77 4.62
C LEU A 210 3.24 1.07 5.89
#